data_AF-T1ICC4-F1
#
_entry.id   AF-T1ICC4-F1
#
_cell.length_a   1.000
_cell.length_b   1.000
_cell.length_c   1.000
_cell.angle_alpha   90.00
_cell.angle_beta   90.00
_cell.angle_gamma   90.00
#
_symmetry.space_group_name_H-M   'P 1'
#
loop_
_entity.id
_entity.type
_entity.pdbx_description
1 polymer ?
#
loop_
_entity_poly.entity_id
_entity_poly.type
_entity_poly.pdbx_seq_one_letter_code
_entity_poly.pdbx_strand_id
1 'polypeptide(L)'
;MLDHEISQALNTLYDFDGLGGVLAHAEFPSEDREQVEIHVDENEHWNGALMIPADDELSLYSVLIHEIGHALGLQHTSHKNSIMYPYYYFPGFIKHIDDIDFQTPEIDAIQLLYGEKKMTVTKPTTTTTTTTTTPKPIPPFQPPRRYLSI
;
A
#
# COMPACT_ATOMS: atom_id res chain seq x y z
N MET A 1 -26.19 -7.81 10.00
CA MET A 1 -25.57 -6.82 10.90
C MET A 1 -24.75 -7.49 12.01
N LEU A 2 -24.34 -8.75 11.83
CA LEU A 2 -23.48 -9.54 12.74
C LEU A 2 -22.33 -10.23 11.98
N ASP A 3 -22.17 -9.87 10.72
CA ASP A 3 -21.38 -10.53 9.69
C ASP A 3 -20.24 -9.64 9.15
N HIS A 4 -20.28 -8.34 9.46
CA HIS A 4 -19.29 -7.36 9.00
C HIS A 4 -18.17 -7.14 10.02
N GLU A 5 -18.48 -7.09 11.31
CA GLU A 5 -17.47 -6.92 12.38
C GLU A 5 -16.63 -8.19 12.60
N ILE A 6 -17.19 -9.37 12.38
CA ILE A 6 -16.42 -10.63 12.48
C ILE A 6 -15.41 -10.71 11.33
N SER A 7 -15.76 -10.28 10.11
CA SER A 7 -14.82 -10.34 8.99
C SER A 7 -13.64 -9.37 9.11
N GLN A 8 -13.78 -8.27 9.86
CA GLN A 8 -12.67 -7.35 10.14
C GLN A 8 -11.73 -7.88 11.24
N ALA A 9 -12.26 -8.69 12.18
CA ALA A 9 -11.49 -9.29 13.27
C ALA A 9 -10.81 -10.63 12.92
N LEU A 10 -11.21 -11.27 11.81
CA LEU A 10 -10.66 -12.58 11.43
C LEU A 10 -9.25 -12.51 10.83
N ASN A 11 -8.77 -11.35 10.37
CA ASN A 11 -7.42 -11.26 9.78
C ASN A 11 -6.30 -11.07 10.81
N THR A 12 -6.60 -10.71 12.06
CA THR A 12 -5.54 -10.41 13.07
C THR A 12 -5.37 -11.47 14.14
N LEU A 13 -6.15 -12.56 14.10
CA LEU A 13 -6.27 -13.53 15.20
C LEU A 13 -5.98 -14.99 14.81
N TYR A 14 -5.58 -15.26 13.58
CA TYR A 14 -5.27 -16.62 13.14
C TYR A 14 -3.76 -16.81 13.02
N ASP A 15 -3.23 -17.73 13.81
CA ASP A 15 -1.94 -18.33 13.53
C ASP A 15 -1.97 -18.96 12.13
N PHE A 16 -0.85 -18.91 11.43
CA PHE A 16 -0.69 -19.61 10.16
C PHE A 16 -0.99 -21.11 10.31
N ASP A 17 -1.69 -21.67 9.33
CA ASP A 17 -2.24 -23.04 9.36
C ASP A 17 -1.44 -24.05 8.52
N GLY A 18 -0.35 -23.61 7.89
CA GLY A 18 0.56 -24.46 7.13
C GLY A 18 0.36 -24.30 5.63
N LEU A 19 0.32 -25.40 4.88
CA LEU A 19 0.15 -25.31 3.43
C LEU A 19 -1.34 -25.07 3.06
N GLY A 20 -1.60 -23.95 2.37
CA GLY A 20 -2.93 -23.48 2.04
C GLY A 20 -3.64 -22.87 3.25
N GLY A 21 -4.80 -22.26 3.01
CA GLY A 21 -5.59 -21.64 4.08
C GLY A 21 -5.26 -20.17 4.22
N VAL A 22 -4.65 -19.77 5.34
CA VAL A 22 -4.28 -18.38 5.65
C VAL A 22 -2.94 -18.03 5.00
N LEU A 23 -2.99 -17.33 3.87
CA LEU A 23 -1.80 -17.01 3.10
C LEU A 23 -0.92 -15.91 3.73
N ALA A 24 -1.57 -14.88 4.27
CA ALA A 24 -0.95 -13.71 4.87
C ALA A 24 -2.01 -12.93 5.67
N HIS A 25 -1.56 -12.00 6.50
CA HIS A 25 -2.42 -11.01 7.12
C HIS A 25 -1.73 -9.68 7.36
N ALA A 26 -2.54 -8.64 7.57
CA ALA A 26 -2.09 -7.30 7.92
C ALA A 26 -2.85 -6.72 9.11
N GLU A 27 -2.14 -5.93 9.91
CA GLU A 27 -2.76 -5.06 10.90
C GLU A 27 -3.37 -3.83 10.22
N PHE A 28 -4.57 -3.43 10.66
CA PHE A 28 -5.18 -2.17 10.22
C PHE A 28 -4.56 -0.96 10.96
N PRO A 29 -4.51 0.22 10.33
CA PRO A 29 -4.17 1.46 11.03
C PRO A 29 -5.04 1.67 12.27
N SER A 30 -4.43 2.07 13.38
CA SER A 30 -5.13 2.40 14.63
C SER A 30 -4.54 3.67 15.25
N GLU A 31 -5.34 4.42 16.02
CA GLU A 31 -4.85 5.64 16.69
C GLU A 31 -3.82 5.32 17.79
N ASP A 32 -3.87 4.10 18.33
CA ASP A 32 -3.04 3.65 19.44
C ASP A 32 -1.67 3.12 19.01
N ARG A 33 -1.41 2.97 17.70
CA ARG A 33 -0.15 2.43 17.15
C ARG A 33 0.30 3.20 15.91
N GLU A 34 1.57 3.61 15.92
CA GLU A 34 2.19 4.31 14.78
C GLU A 34 2.64 3.38 13.65
N GLN A 35 2.67 2.06 13.88
CA GLN A 35 3.18 1.05 12.95
C GLN A 35 2.09 0.02 12.68
N VAL A 36 2.07 -0.48 11.44
CA VAL A 36 1.27 -1.62 11.00
C VAL A 36 2.22 -2.70 10.49
N GLU A 37 1.88 -3.95 10.75
CA GLU A 37 2.67 -5.10 10.32
C GLU A 37 1.92 -5.92 9.28
N ILE A 38 2.68 -6.55 8.38
CA ILE A 38 2.20 -7.55 7.44
C ILE A 38 3.02 -8.80 7.70
N HIS A 39 2.34 -9.92 7.94
CA HIS A 39 2.96 -11.22 8.09
C HIS A 39 2.54 -12.10 6.91
N VAL A 40 3.46 -12.92 6.42
CA VAL A 40 3.23 -13.82 5.28
C VAL A 40 3.58 -15.24 5.73
N ASP A 41 2.74 -16.20 5.40
CA ASP A 41 2.99 -17.60 5.76
C ASP A 41 4.20 -18.14 4.97
N GLU A 42 5.22 -18.63 5.68
CA GLU A 42 6.41 -19.22 5.06
C GLU A 42 6.19 -20.63 4.52
N ASN A 43 5.08 -21.29 4.89
CA ASN A 43 4.76 -22.66 4.49
C ASN A 43 4.14 -22.75 3.08
N GLU A 44 3.80 -21.62 2.48
CA GLU A 44 3.26 -21.55 1.14
C GLU A 44 4.33 -21.61 0.04
N HIS A 45 3.93 -22.14 -1.13
CA HIS A 45 4.78 -22.17 -2.32
C HIS A 45 4.72 -20.85 -3.08
N TRP A 46 5.59 -19.91 -2.72
CA TRP A 46 5.60 -18.58 -3.30
C TRP A 46 6.34 -18.48 -4.64
N ASN A 47 5.67 -17.91 -5.64
CA ASN A 47 6.30 -17.23 -6.75
C ASN A 47 6.61 -15.77 -6.32
N GLY A 48 7.88 -15.51 -6.02
CA GLY A 48 8.37 -14.18 -5.67
C GLY A 48 8.74 -13.30 -6.86
N ALA A 49 8.60 -13.80 -8.09
CA ALA A 49 8.89 -13.04 -9.29
C ALA A 49 7.64 -12.30 -9.79
N LEU A 50 7.85 -11.23 -10.54
CA LEU A 50 6.75 -10.49 -11.19
C LEU A 50 6.30 -11.19 -12.47
N MET A 51 6.10 -12.52 -12.41
CA MET A 51 5.65 -13.35 -13.52
C MET A 51 4.44 -14.18 -13.11
N ILE A 52 3.73 -14.73 -14.10
CA ILE A 52 2.58 -15.61 -13.85
C ILE A 52 3.08 -16.85 -13.08
N PRO A 53 2.53 -17.15 -11.88
CA PRO A 53 2.90 -18.34 -11.11
C PRO A 53 2.56 -19.63 -11.86
N ALA A 54 3.32 -20.70 -11.58
CA ALA A 54 2.92 -22.05 -11.97
C ALA A 54 1.61 -22.48 -11.26
N ASP A 55 1.01 -23.58 -11.71
CA ASP A 55 -0.28 -24.05 -11.19
C ASP A 55 -0.24 -24.40 -9.68
N ASP A 56 0.94 -24.75 -9.16
CA ASP A 56 1.22 -25.09 -7.76
C ASP A 56 1.89 -23.97 -6.95
N GLU A 57 2.01 -22.77 -7.54
CA GLU A 57 2.61 -21.60 -6.91
C GLU A 57 1.59 -20.48 -6.63
N LEU A 58 1.89 -19.65 -5.64
CA LEU A 58 1.12 -18.46 -5.27
C LEU A 58 1.88 -17.18 -5.62
N SER A 59 1.19 -16.19 -6.17
CA SER A 59 1.73 -14.87 -6.44
C SER A 59 1.93 -14.15 -5.11
N LEU A 60 3.17 -14.11 -4.62
CA LEU A 60 3.53 -13.35 -3.43
C LEU A 60 3.20 -11.86 -3.64
N TYR A 61 3.38 -11.38 -4.87
CA TYR A 61 3.11 -10.01 -5.23
C TYR A 61 1.62 -9.63 -5.07
N SER A 62 0.71 -10.46 -5.58
CA SER A 62 -0.73 -10.20 -5.48
C SER A 62 -1.20 -10.24 -4.02
N VAL A 63 -0.72 -11.21 -3.24
CA VAL A 63 -1.04 -11.31 -1.80
C VAL A 63 -0.51 -10.09 -1.04
N LEU A 64 0.73 -9.67 -1.28
CA LEU A 64 1.29 -8.50 -0.61
C LEU A 64 0.53 -7.20 -0.94
N ILE A 65 0.04 -7.01 -2.17
CA ILE A 65 -0.78 -5.81 -2.47
C ILE A 65 -2.08 -5.83 -1.68
N HIS A 66 -2.73 -6.99 -1.57
CA HIS A 66 -3.93 -7.17 -0.77
C HIS A 66 -3.68 -6.75 0.69
N GLU A 67 -2.63 -7.31 1.30
CA GLU A 67 -2.26 -7.00 2.68
C GLU A 67 -1.82 -5.54 2.87
N ILE A 68 -1.11 -4.95 1.90
CA ILE A 68 -0.78 -3.52 1.91
C ILE A 68 -2.06 -2.68 1.88
N GLY A 69 -3.09 -3.11 1.14
CA GLY A 69 -4.40 -2.47 1.17
C GLY A 69 -4.98 -2.42 2.58
N HIS A 70 -4.95 -3.54 3.30
CA HIS A 70 -5.36 -3.59 4.71
C HIS A 70 -4.50 -2.73 5.63
N ALA A 71 -3.19 -2.76 5.46
CA ALA A 71 -2.25 -1.91 6.19
C ALA A 71 -2.48 -0.40 5.92
N LEU A 72 -3.12 -0.06 4.81
CA LEU A 72 -3.58 1.29 4.47
C LEU A 72 -5.06 1.54 4.84
N GLY A 73 -5.73 0.60 5.49
CA GLY A 73 -7.11 0.73 5.96
C GLY A 73 -8.19 0.37 4.94
N LEU A 74 -7.84 -0.20 3.79
CA LEU A 74 -8.83 -0.73 2.85
C LEU A 74 -9.45 -2.02 3.40
N GLN A 75 -10.74 -2.16 3.21
CA GLN A 75 -11.47 -3.37 3.57
C GLN A 75 -11.66 -4.26 2.35
N HIS A 76 -12.00 -5.53 2.61
CA HIS A 76 -12.42 -6.44 1.56
C HIS A 76 -13.57 -5.88 0.73
N THR A 77 -13.62 -6.30 -0.54
CA THR A 77 -14.72 -6.00 -1.44
C THR A 77 -15.34 -7.27 -2.01
N SER A 78 -16.60 -7.18 -2.43
CA SER A 78 -17.31 -8.27 -3.11
C SER A 78 -17.01 -8.33 -4.62
N HIS A 79 -16.25 -7.38 -5.16
CA HIS A 79 -15.88 -7.34 -6.57
C HIS A 79 -14.80 -8.37 -6.86
N LYS A 80 -15.12 -9.41 -7.62
CA LYS A 80 -14.18 -10.51 -7.92
C LYS A 80 -12.95 -10.08 -8.71
N ASN A 81 -13.00 -8.96 -9.43
CA ASN A 81 -11.85 -8.48 -10.18
C ASN A 81 -10.98 -7.51 -9.36
N SER A 82 -11.29 -7.32 -8.08
CA SER A 82 -10.52 -6.45 -7.18
C SER A 82 -9.38 -7.22 -6.53
N ILE A 83 -8.25 -6.53 -6.35
CA ILE A 83 -7.15 -7.04 -5.52
C ILE A 83 -7.54 -7.18 -4.05
N MET A 84 -8.56 -6.45 -3.58
CA MET A 84 -9.11 -6.55 -2.21
C MET A 84 -10.23 -7.61 -2.09
N TYR A 85 -10.40 -8.50 -3.07
CA TYR A 85 -11.31 -9.63 -2.93
C TYR A 85 -10.71 -10.69 -1.98
N PRO A 86 -11.46 -11.21 -0.99
CA PRO A 86 -10.90 -11.98 0.14
C PRO A 86 -10.42 -13.40 -0.19
N TYR A 87 -10.61 -13.89 -1.41
CA TYR A 87 -10.24 -15.26 -1.75
C TYR A 87 -9.19 -15.28 -2.85
N TYR A 88 -8.11 -16.03 -2.65
CA TYR A 88 -7.10 -16.24 -3.68
C TYR A 88 -7.55 -17.29 -4.72
N TYR A 89 -8.16 -18.39 -4.26
CA TYR A 89 -8.57 -19.49 -5.13
C TYR A 89 -9.97 -19.28 -5.71
N PHE A 90 -10.10 -18.42 -6.73
CA PHE A 90 -11.32 -18.36 -7.54
C PHE A 90 -11.03 -18.16 -9.03
N PRO A 91 -11.98 -18.54 -9.92
CA PRO A 91 -11.85 -18.30 -11.35
C PRO A 91 -11.77 -16.79 -11.65
N GLY A 92 -10.61 -16.34 -12.15
CA GLY A 92 -10.36 -14.93 -12.46
C GLY A 92 -9.58 -14.16 -11.40
N PHE A 93 -8.99 -14.84 -10.40
CA PHE A 93 -8.06 -14.20 -9.47
C PHE A 93 -6.87 -13.59 -10.21
N ILE A 94 -6.40 -12.45 -9.68
CA ILE A 94 -5.30 -11.68 -10.24
C ILE A 94 -3.97 -12.36 -9.91
N LYS A 95 -3.49 -13.19 -10.85
CA LYS A 95 -2.23 -13.91 -10.71
C LYS A 95 -1.01 -13.09 -11.13
N HIS A 96 -1.21 -12.00 -11.86
CA HIS A 96 -0.13 -11.16 -12.41
C HIS A 96 -0.41 -9.67 -12.24
N ILE A 97 0.66 -8.86 -12.13
CA ILE A 97 0.53 -7.41 -11.96
C ILE A 97 -0.25 -6.73 -13.09
N ASP A 98 -0.04 -7.19 -14.32
CA ASP A 98 -0.71 -6.63 -15.50
C ASP A 98 -2.22 -6.96 -15.54
N ASP A 99 -2.65 -7.95 -14.76
CA ASP A 99 -4.05 -8.32 -14.63
C ASP A 99 -4.75 -7.54 -13.51
N ILE A 100 -4.00 -6.73 -12.73
CA ILE A 100 -4.60 -5.92 -11.67
C ILE A 100 -5.36 -4.76 -12.30
N ASP A 101 -6.68 -4.88 -12.30
CA ASP A 101 -7.56 -3.78 -12.64
C ASP A 101 -7.78 -2.89 -11.41
N PHE A 102 -6.88 -1.92 -11.21
CA PHE A 102 -7.08 -0.87 -10.21
C PHE A 102 -8.16 0.16 -10.61
N GLN A 103 -8.81 0.02 -11.78
CA GLN A 103 -9.69 1.07 -12.28
C GLN A 103 -10.95 1.16 -11.42
N THR A 104 -11.03 2.28 -10.70
CA THR A 104 -12.16 2.83 -9.93
C THR A 104 -12.28 2.41 -8.46
N PRO A 105 -12.57 1.17 -8.03
CA PRO A 105 -12.93 0.94 -6.64
C PRO A 105 -11.78 1.12 -5.65
N GLU A 106 -10.58 0.59 -5.93
CA GLU A 106 -9.46 0.68 -4.99
C GLU A 106 -8.85 2.08 -4.98
N ILE A 107 -8.75 2.72 -6.14
CA ILE A 107 -8.26 4.10 -6.26
C ILE A 107 -9.22 5.06 -5.56
N ASP A 108 -10.54 4.92 -5.76
CA ASP A 108 -11.52 5.77 -5.09
C ASP A 108 -11.51 5.52 -3.57
N ALA A 109 -11.41 4.26 -3.15
CA ALA A 109 -11.36 3.92 -1.72
C ALA A 109 -10.12 4.48 -1.02
N ILE A 110 -8.94 4.36 -1.61
CA ILE A 110 -7.72 4.90 -1.00
C ILE A 110 -7.71 6.44 -1.01
N GLN A 111 -8.26 7.05 -2.06
CA GLN A 111 -8.40 8.50 -2.14
C GLN A 111 -9.47 9.05 -1.19
N LEU A 112 -10.48 8.26 -0.83
CA LEU A 112 -11.44 8.63 0.21
C LEU A 112 -10.77 8.69 1.59
N LEU A 113 -9.80 7.80 1.85
CA LEU A 113 -9.05 7.78 3.11
C LEU A 113 -7.97 8.86 3.20
N TYR A 114 -7.21 9.07 2.11
CA TYR A 114 -6.00 9.91 2.15
C TYR A 114 -6.04 11.14 1.23
N GLY A 115 -7.11 11.31 0.45
CA GLY A 115 -7.28 12.37 -0.54
C GLY A 115 -6.78 12.00 -1.92
N GLU A 116 -7.19 12.79 -2.91
CA GLU A 116 -6.78 12.60 -4.31
C GLU A 116 -5.28 12.90 -4.50
N LYS A 117 -4.67 12.14 -5.42
CA LYS A 117 -3.32 12.44 -5.90
C LYS A 117 -3.32 13.80 -6.59
N LYS A 118 -2.66 14.80 -5.96
CA LYS A 118 -2.41 16.10 -6.60
C LYS A 118 -1.42 15.92 -7.77
N MET A 119 -1.94 15.81 -8.98
CA MET A 119 -1.14 15.86 -10.21
C MET A 119 -0.64 17.30 -10.40
N THR A 120 0.59 17.61 -9.98
CA THR A 120 1.24 18.84 -10.43
C THR A 120 1.52 18.70 -11.93
N VAL A 121 0.70 19.31 -12.77
CA VAL A 121 1.01 19.48 -14.19
C VAL A 121 2.22 20.42 -14.27
N THR A 122 3.41 19.85 -14.30
CA THR A 122 4.59 20.57 -14.78
C THR A 122 4.42 20.72 -16.28
N LYS A 123 3.72 21.78 -16.69
CA LYS A 123 3.79 22.27 -18.08
C LYS A 123 5.27 22.43 -18.42
N PRO A 124 5.78 21.97 -19.58
CA PRO A 124 7.12 22.36 -20.02
C PRO A 124 7.06 23.87 -20.27
N THR A 125 7.50 24.65 -19.29
CA THR A 125 7.66 26.08 -19.45
C THR A 125 8.93 26.27 -20.27
N THR A 126 8.77 26.55 -21.57
CA THR A 126 9.82 27.17 -22.38
C THR A 126 10.26 28.44 -21.67
N THR A 127 11.47 28.44 -21.13
CA THR A 127 12.09 29.59 -20.50
C THR A 127 12.28 30.70 -21.53
N THR A 128 11.38 31.69 -21.57
CA THR A 128 11.71 33.01 -22.09
C THR A 128 12.17 33.85 -20.90
N THR A 129 13.49 33.96 -20.74
CA THR A 129 14.12 34.84 -19.76
C THR A 129 13.74 36.29 -20.08
N THR A 130 12.92 36.91 -19.25
CA THR A 130 12.85 38.38 -19.18
C THR A 130 13.32 38.78 -17.78
N THR A 131 14.50 39.38 -17.72
CA THR A 131 15.16 39.85 -16.50
C THR A 131 14.45 41.10 -15.99
N THR A 132 13.95 41.08 -14.75
CA THR A 132 13.65 42.30 -13.99
C THR A 132 14.03 42.05 -12.53
N THR A 133 14.97 42.87 -12.05
CA THR A 133 15.64 42.75 -10.76
C THR A 133 14.87 43.47 -9.65
N THR A 134 14.70 42.81 -8.50
CA THR A 134 14.33 43.44 -7.22
C THR A 134 15.01 42.65 -6.08
N PRO A 135 15.66 43.31 -5.09
CA PRO A 135 16.61 42.65 -4.18
C PRO A 135 15.95 41.93 -2.99
N LYS A 136 16.64 40.89 -2.49
CA LYS A 136 16.22 39.97 -1.43
C LYS A 136 16.58 40.50 -0.02
N PRO A 137 15.72 40.34 1.01
CA PRO A 137 16.09 40.58 2.41
C PRO A 137 17.05 39.51 2.94
N ILE A 138 18.03 39.92 3.74
CA ILE A 138 19.11 39.10 4.30
C ILE A 138 18.62 38.38 5.58
N PRO A 139 18.92 37.08 5.80
CA PRO A 139 18.59 36.38 7.04
C PRO A 139 19.51 36.79 8.23
N PRO A 140 19.04 36.69 9.48
CA PRO A 140 19.79 37.12 10.66
C PRO A 140 21.01 36.23 10.94
N PHE A 141 22.11 36.88 11.36
CA PHE A 141 23.43 36.31 11.63
C PHE A 141 23.44 35.43 12.90
N GLN A 142 24.02 34.23 12.80
CA GLN A 142 24.32 33.37 13.96
C GLN A 142 25.83 33.36 14.24
N PRO A 143 26.30 33.67 15.47
CA PRO A 143 27.72 33.60 15.80
C PRO A 143 28.20 32.15 15.99
N PRO A 144 29.47 31.83 15.67
CA PRO A 144 30.00 30.47 15.75
C PRO A 144 30.15 29.98 17.20
N ARG A 145 29.74 28.73 17.47
CA ARG A 145 29.99 28.05 18.75
C ARG A 145 31.48 27.73 18.89
N ARG A 146 32.12 28.27 19.94
CA ARG A 146 33.49 27.94 20.33
C ARG A 146 33.48 26.64 21.15
N TYR A 147 34.06 25.57 20.63
CA TYR A 147 34.38 24.38 21.43
C TYR A 147 35.51 24.73 22.40
N LEU A 148 35.30 24.48 23.70
CA LEU A 148 36.39 24.37 24.67
C LEU A 148 36.75 22.89 24.80
N SER A 149 38.03 22.59 24.58
CA SER A 149 38.63 21.29 24.86
C SER A 149 38.86 21.13 26.35
N ILE A 150 38.39 20.02 26.91
CA ILE A 150 38.99 19.33 28.06
C ILE A 150 38.89 17.84 27.78
#